data_AF-A0A6P1T937-F1
#
_entry.id   AF-A0A6P1T937-F1
#
_cell.length_a   1.000
_cell.length_b   1.000
_cell.length_c   1.000
_cell.angle_alpha   90.00
_cell.angle_beta   90.00
_cell.angle_gamma   90.00
#
_symmetry.space_group_name_H-M   'P 1'
#
loop_
_entity.id
_entity.type
_entity.pdbx_description
1 polymer ?
#
loop_
_entity_poly.entity_id
_entity_poly.type
_entity_poly.pdbx_seq_one_letter_code
_entity_poly.pdbx_strand_id
1 'polypeptide(L)'
;MPRIAALQFATGTDIAHNLSTCLRMIDRAAAGGVQLMVLPEFCNHISWYRDRAQAWDCAVELDDAFLGAIAERARRYRSHILINVSLRREWPLITVTSLLYGPEGTLLGEADKQSLMGHENDFFSPAKCAGGLVETELGKIGFIACRDGISFEPARRLALAGADLLCNSLNSFAFDEASLHVRARAAENRLFMVAANKVGPLVPEAELQQVSAMTAIPQALLYGAGESQVVGPDGRPVIAGRRGQEEVVLAEIPARGARLQASLGALARRRPAIYQRLEMDAEDPTEEAAERIDIALLDPQGEGGAAIERVIALLRALPDNIQLAVLPAVFPQRDAAKNWSRTAALCREAEAQLLEICRERDIQVCTSIIEEAESGWQHLGVLLDGNGRRLSQPQLHRCHLGLPPSGRELQLLDLPWGRVAILTGNDCRYPELARIAALGGAHCLLMPVGAEALGVESHRENLPLLLAARAAENRVCLAAVKGKGGGMVASLEREFTLMEPWQERRFDGNINHPLVTLQRGEVTLASLAPRAAANKMISANTHLLRSRAHKSTKRLLITVKEAG
;
A
#
# COMPACT_ATOMS: atom_id res chain seq x y z
N MET A 1 19.45 -17.75 14.20
CA MET A 1 18.49 -16.94 13.43
C MET A 1 17.11 -17.53 13.66
N PRO A 2 16.08 -16.75 14.02
CA PRO A 2 14.77 -17.32 14.26
C PRO A 2 14.13 -17.88 12.98
N ARG A 3 13.46 -19.02 13.13
CA ARG A 3 12.67 -19.66 12.07
C ARG A 3 11.21 -19.28 12.21
N ILE A 4 10.61 -18.79 11.14
CA ILE A 4 9.20 -18.39 11.10
C ILE A 4 8.53 -19.06 9.91
N ALA A 5 7.23 -19.30 9.99
CA ALA A 5 6.47 -19.90 8.90
C ALA A 5 5.12 -19.22 8.69
N ALA A 6 4.77 -19.02 7.43
CA ALA A 6 3.38 -18.81 7.01
C ALA A 6 2.80 -20.17 6.61
N LEU A 7 1.64 -20.53 7.17
CA LEU A 7 0.97 -21.79 6.89
C LEU A 7 -0.10 -21.56 5.83
N GLN A 8 -0.01 -22.29 4.72
CA GLN A 8 -0.90 -22.14 3.58
C GLN A 8 -1.75 -23.38 3.43
N PHE A 9 -3.05 -23.26 3.66
CA PHE A 9 -3.99 -24.38 3.57
C PHE A 9 -5.43 -23.91 3.32
N ALA A 10 -6.31 -24.86 3.01
CA ALA A 10 -7.73 -24.62 2.81
C ALA A 10 -8.52 -24.86 4.09
N THR A 11 -9.65 -24.16 4.21
CA THR A 11 -10.67 -24.40 5.25
C THR A 11 -12.02 -24.47 4.56
N GLY A 12 -12.95 -25.28 5.07
CA GLY A 12 -14.32 -25.38 4.57
C GLY A 12 -15.35 -24.99 5.63
N THR A 13 -16.52 -25.60 5.56
CA THR A 13 -17.65 -25.41 6.48
C THR A 13 -17.66 -26.38 7.67
N ASP A 14 -16.83 -27.44 7.63
CA ASP A 14 -16.70 -28.39 8.74
C ASP A 14 -15.60 -27.93 9.72
N ILE A 15 -16.03 -27.49 10.91
CA ILE A 15 -15.15 -26.98 11.97
C ILE A 15 -14.18 -28.04 12.48
N ALA A 16 -14.61 -29.30 12.60
CA ALA A 16 -13.76 -30.38 13.10
C ALA A 16 -12.68 -30.74 12.07
N HIS A 17 -13.05 -30.77 10.79
CA HIS A 17 -12.08 -30.94 9.69
C HIS A 17 -11.08 -29.79 9.65
N ASN A 18 -11.56 -28.55 9.78
CA ASN A 18 -10.71 -27.36 9.80
C ASN A 18 -9.71 -27.38 10.97
N LEU A 19 -10.15 -27.79 12.17
CA LEU A 19 -9.26 -27.98 13.32
C LEU A 19 -8.18 -29.01 13.02
N SER A 20 -8.56 -30.18 12.50
CA SER A 20 -7.63 -31.24 12.13
C SER A 20 -6.57 -30.74 11.13
N THR A 21 -6.97 -29.95 10.14
CA THR A 21 -6.06 -29.32 9.19
C THR A 21 -5.14 -28.30 9.85
N CYS A 22 -5.65 -27.43 10.73
CA CYS A 22 -4.80 -26.49 11.49
C CYS A 22 -3.73 -27.23 12.30
N LEU A 23 -4.12 -28.23 13.08
CA LEU A 23 -3.21 -29.03 13.91
C LEU A 23 -2.17 -29.76 13.05
N ARG A 24 -2.60 -30.39 11.95
CA ARG A 24 -1.69 -31.07 11.01
C ARG A 24 -0.66 -30.11 10.40
N MET A 25 -1.07 -28.90 10.03
CA MET A 25 -0.16 -27.90 9.45
C MET A 25 0.80 -27.32 10.48
N ILE A 26 0.34 -27.10 11.71
CA ILE A 26 1.20 -26.73 12.85
C ILE A 26 2.23 -27.84 13.12
N ASP A 27 1.83 -29.10 13.15
CA ASP A 27 2.72 -30.24 13.37
C ASP A 27 3.80 -30.36 12.30
N ARG A 28 3.42 -30.17 11.03
CA ARG A 28 4.34 -30.14 9.89
C ARG A 28 5.34 -28.98 10.01
N ALA A 29 4.88 -27.80 10.41
CA ALA A 29 5.76 -26.65 10.60
C ALA A 29 6.70 -26.82 11.79
N ALA A 30 6.22 -27.42 12.88
CA ALA A 30 7.01 -27.68 14.08
C ALA A 30 8.21 -28.61 13.82
N ALA A 31 8.10 -29.54 12.86
CA ALA A 31 9.23 -30.37 12.43
C ALA A 31 10.42 -29.54 11.89
N GLY A 32 10.18 -28.31 11.46
CA GLY A 32 11.21 -27.35 11.04
C GLY A 32 11.85 -26.55 12.18
N GLY A 33 11.44 -26.74 13.43
CA GLY A 33 11.90 -25.94 14.58
C GLY A 33 11.44 -24.48 14.52
N VAL A 34 10.22 -24.25 14.01
CA VAL A 34 9.64 -22.92 13.81
C VAL A 34 9.27 -22.29 15.16
N GLN A 35 9.70 -21.05 15.39
CA GLN A 35 9.42 -20.30 16.62
C GLN A 35 8.17 -19.42 16.51
N LEU A 36 7.74 -19.08 15.30
CA LEU A 36 6.50 -18.34 15.02
C LEU A 36 5.78 -18.92 13.80
N MET A 37 4.56 -19.37 13.99
CA MET A 37 3.68 -19.90 12.94
C MET A 37 2.50 -18.95 12.75
N VAL A 38 2.28 -18.48 11.53
CA VAL A 38 1.14 -17.63 11.16
C VAL A 38 0.18 -18.45 10.32
N LEU A 39 -1.06 -18.57 10.77
CA LEU A 39 -2.14 -19.25 10.07
C LEU A 39 -2.97 -18.25 9.25
N PRO A 40 -3.70 -18.70 8.21
CA PRO A 40 -4.55 -17.83 7.40
C PRO A 40 -5.77 -17.33 8.19
N GLU A 41 -6.49 -16.38 7.61
CA GLU A 41 -7.71 -15.82 8.21
C GLU A 41 -8.85 -16.86 8.22
N PHE A 42 -9.81 -16.78 9.15
CA PHE A 42 -10.97 -17.68 9.19
C PHE A 42 -10.60 -19.18 9.25
N CYS A 43 -9.77 -19.56 10.23
CA CYS A 43 -9.31 -20.94 10.41
C CYS A 43 -10.42 -21.90 10.89
N ASN A 44 -11.46 -21.41 11.56
CA ASN A 44 -12.54 -22.23 12.10
C ASN A 44 -13.63 -22.54 11.06
N HIS A 45 -13.98 -21.59 10.20
CA HIS A 45 -15.06 -21.72 9.21
C HIS A 45 -14.89 -20.64 8.12
N ILE A 46 -15.15 -20.96 6.84
CA ILE A 46 -15.17 -19.95 5.77
C ILE A 46 -16.23 -18.87 6.03
N SER A 47 -16.02 -17.63 5.57
CA SER A 47 -16.98 -16.54 5.76
C SER A 47 -18.19 -16.64 4.82
N TRP A 48 -18.99 -17.69 4.97
CA TRP A 48 -20.19 -17.98 4.17
C TRP A 48 -21.30 -18.48 5.07
N TYR A 49 -22.37 -17.68 5.22
CA TYR A 49 -23.46 -17.94 6.16
C TYR A 49 -24.81 -17.58 5.53
N ARG A 50 -25.84 -18.34 5.88
CA ARG A 50 -27.23 -18.04 5.53
C ARG A 50 -27.76 -16.86 6.32
N ASP A 51 -27.44 -16.80 7.61
CA ASP A 51 -27.95 -15.81 8.56
C ASP A 51 -26.98 -15.63 9.74
N ARG A 52 -27.26 -14.64 10.59
CA ARG A 52 -26.42 -14.31 11.76
C ARG A 52 -26.43 -15.41 12.83
N ALA A 53 -27.50 -16.20 12.93
CA ALA A 53 -27.57 -17.30 13.89
C ALA A 53 -26.60 -18.42 13.48
N GLN A 54 -26.56 -18.78 12.19
CA GLN A 54 -25.55 -19.72 11.68
C GLN A 54 -24.14 -19.17 11.86
N ALA A 55 -23.91 -17.88 11.57
CA ALA A 55 -22.60 -17.27 11.78
C ALA A 55 -22.15 -17.38 13.25
N TRP A 56 -23.07 -17.19 14.19
CA TRP A 56 -22.82 -17.39 15.62
C TRP A 56 -22.54 -18.85 15.95
N ASP A 57 -23.37 -19.79 15.47
CA ASP A 57 -23.19 -21.23 15.70
C ASP A 57 -21.83 -21.74 15.22
N CYS A 58 -21.30 -21.16 14.13
CA CYS A 58 -20.00 -21.49 13.57
C CYS A 58 -18.80 -20.75 14.22
N ALA A 59 -19.05 -19.64 14.93
CA ALA A 59 -18.01 -18.88 15.61
C ALA A 59 -17.55 -19.59 16.91
N VAL A 60 -16.26 -19.48 17.19
CA VAL A 60 -15.61 -20.09 18.38
C VAL A 60 -15.73 -19.19 19.61
N GLU A 61 -15.44 -19.74 20.78
CA GLU A 61 -15.30 -19.02 22.06
C GLU A 61 -13.86 -19.17 22.59
N LEU A 62 -13.37 -18.20 23.36
CA LEU A 62 -11.96 -18.16 23.79
C LEU A 62 -11.51 -19.40 24.59
N ASP A 63 -12.44 -20.00 25.34
CA ASP A 63 -12.25 -21.16 26.20
C ASP A 63 -12.75 -22.47 25.58
N ASP A 64 -13.09 -22.48 24.29
CA ASP A 64 -13.57 -23.68 23.62
C ASP A 64 -12.45 -24.68 23.27
N ALA A 65 -12.86 -25.90 22.92
CA ALA A 65 -11.95 -26.98 22.60
C ALA A 65 -11.12 -26.73 21.33
N PHE A 66 -11.63 -25.92 20.39
CA PHE A 66 -10.92 -25.60 19.15
C PHE A 66 -9.67 -24.79 19.48
N LEU A 67 -9.83 -23.68 20.21
CA LEU A 67 -8.72 -22.82 20.60
C LEU A 67 -7.82 -23.47 21.67
N GLY A 68 -8.41 -24.27 22.57
CA GLY A 68 -7.64 -25.09 23.52
C GLY A 68 -6.66 -26.06 22.84
N ALA A 69 -7.07 -26.68 21.73
CA ALA A 69 -6.17 -27.56 20.97
C ALA A 69 -5.03 -26.79 20.27
N ILE A 70 -5.27 -25.56 19.81
CA ILE A 70 -4.23 -24.69 19.24
C ILE A 70 -3.22 -24.27 20.32
N ALA A 71 -3.72 -23.84 21.49
CA ALA A 71 -2.91 -23.52 22.65
C ALA A 71 -2.01 -24.69 23.08
N GLU A 72 -2.55 -25.90 23.09
CA GLU A 72 -1.79 -27.11 23.41
C GLU A 72 -0.66 -27.37 22.40
N ARG A 73 -0.85 -27.08 21.11
CA ARG A 73 0.24 -27.20 20.12
C ARG A 73 1.30 -26.12 20.28
N ALA A 74 0.91 -24.89 20.63
CA ALA A 74 1.86 -23.84 20.97
C ALA A 74 2.77 -24.28 22.13
N ARG A 75 2.16 -24.85 23.19
CA ARG A 75 2.85 -25.44 24.35
C ARG A 75 3.76 -26.60 23.99
N ARG A 76 3.21 -27.58 23.25
CA ARG A 76 3.93 -28.81 22.86
C ARG A 76 5.20 -28.51 22.07
N TYR A 77 5.15 -27.54 21.17
CA TYR A 77 6.27 -27.20 20.29
C TYR A 77 7.11 -26.01 20.76
N ARG A 78 6.69 -25.34 21.84
CA ARG A 78 7.32 -24.14 22.37
C ARG A 78 7.43 -23.05 21.30
N SER A 79 6.34 -22.86 20.56
CA SER A 79 6.26 -21.94 19.42
C SER A 79 5.16 -20.92 19.64
N HIS A 80 5.37 -19.72 19.11
CA HIS A 80 4.29 -18.76 18.96
C HIS A 80 3.37 -19.17 17.82
N ILE A 81 2.05 -19.13 18.03
CA ILE A 81 1.05 -19.43 17.00
C ILE A 81 0.07 -18.27 16.90
N LEU A 82 0.07 -17.61 15.75
CA LEU A 82 -0.94 -16.62 15.39
C LEU A 82 -2.03 -17.30 14.56
N ILE A 83 -3.23 -17.39 15.13
CA ILE A 83 -4.42 -17.91 14.47
C ILE A 83 -5.45 -16.80 14.30
N ASN A 84 -6.26 -16.86 13.25
CA ASN A 84 -7.39 -15.96 13.07
C ASN A 84 -8.70 -16.76 12.86
N VAL A 85 -9.76 -16.33 13.54
CA VAL A 85 -11.06 -17.02 13.62
C VAL A 85 -12.23 -16.03 13.66
N SER A 86 -13.45 -16.48 13.36
CA SER A 86 -14.65 -15.77 13.81
C SER A 86 -14.90 -16.10 15.28
N LEU A 87 -14.95 -15.07 16.13
CA LEU A 87 -14.99 -15.20 17.58
C LEU A 87 -16.28 -14.58 18.13
N ARG A 88 -16.98 -15.33 18.99
CA ARG A 88 -18.16 -14.83 19.70
C ARG A 88 -17.75 -13.80 20.74
N ARG A 89 -18.56 -12.75 20.82
CA ARG A 89 -18.55 -11.78 21.93
C ARG A 89 -19.85 -11.95 22.71
N GLU A 90 -20.52 -10.86 23.01
CA GLU A 90 -21.88 -10.87 23.57
C GLU A 90 -22.89 -10.97 22.44
N TRP A 91 -23.81 -11.94 22.46
CA TRP A 91 -24.81 -12.08 21.41
C TRP A 91 -25.52 -10.75 21.14
N PRO A 92 -25.65 -10.31 19.87
CA PRO A 92 -25.34 -11.03 18.62
C PRO A 92 -23.97 -10.66 17.99
N LEU A 93 -23.03 -10.14 18.78
CA LEU A 93 -21.75 -9.61 18.30
C LEU A 93 -20.74 -10.73 18.00
N ILE A 94 -20.24 -10.74 16.76
CA ILE A 94 -19.17 -11.63 16.30
C ILE A 94 -18.08 -10.75 15.67
N THR A 95 -16.82 -11.05 15.97
CA THR A 95 -15.66 -10.35 15.40
C THR A 95 -14.77 -11.32 14.64
N VAL A 96 -14.07 -10.83 13.62
CA VAL A 96 -12.95 -11.57 12.99
C VAL A 96 -11.69 -11.24 13.77
N THR A 97 -11.08 -12.24 14.41
CA THR A 97 -10.13 -11.98 15.50
C THR A 97 -8.84 -12.77 15.31
N SER A 98 -7.70 -12.08 15.39
CA SER A 98 -6.39 -12.70 15.47
C SER A 98 -5.97 -12.91 16.94
N LEU A 99 -5.52 -14.11 17.28
CA LEU A 99 -5.12 -14.55 18.61
C LEU A 99 -3.68 -15.08 18.56
N LEU A 100 -2.80 -14.51 19.39
CA LEU A 100 -1.41 -14.95 19.49
C LEU A 100 -1.20 -15.80 20.74
N TYR A 101 -0.97 -17.09 20.56
CA TYR A 101 -0.57 -17.99 21.65
C TYR A 101 0.95 -18.04 21.78
N GLY A 102 1.42 -17.99 23.02
CA GLY A 102 2.83 -18.09 23.38
C GLY A 102 3.31 -19.54 23.53
N PRO A 103 4.61 -19.74 23.72
CA PRO A 103 5.24 -21.06 23.79
C PRO A 103 4.77 -21.91 24.98
N GLU A 104 4.06 -21.33 25.94
CA GLU A 104 3.50 -22.03 27.10
C GLU A 104 2.01 -22.34 26.94
N GLY A 105 1.43 -22.05 25.77
CA GLY A 105 0.01 -22.20 25.48
C GLY A 105 -0.86 -21.05 25.99
N THR A 106 -0.26 -20.00 26.56
CA THR A 106 -0.98 -18.83 27.04
C THR A 106 -1.39 -17.91 25.89
N LEU A 107 -2.59 -17.34 25.95
CA LEU A 107 -2.99 -16.27 25.03
C LEU A 107 -2.24 -14.99 25.42
N LEU A 108 -1.33 -14.53 24.55
CA LEU A 108 -0.50 -13.34 24.80
C LEU A 108 -1.16 -12.05 24.32
N GLY A 109 -2.03 -12.14 23.32
CA GLY A 109 -2.75 -10.98 22.82
C GLY A 109 -3.76 -11.29 21.73
N GLU A 110 -4.62 -10.31 21.49
CA GLU A 110 -5.80 -10.41 20.65
C GLU A 110 -5.95 -9.11 19.83
N ALA A 111 -6.46 -9.23 18.61
CA ALA A 111 -6.84 -8.08 17.79
C ALA A 111 -8.02 -8.43 16.88
N ASP A 112 -9.12 -7.69 17.05
CA ASP A 112 -10.22 -7.68 16.09
C ASP A 112 -9.77 -7.01 14.78
N LYS A 113 -10.26 -7.52 13.65
CA LYS A 113 -10.09 -6.94 12.33
C LYS A 113 -10.72 -5.55 12.29
N GLN A 114 -9.95 -4.56 11.84
CA GLN A 114 -10.41 -3.16 11.87
C GLN A 114 -11.29 -2.79 10.68
N SER A 115 -11.03 -3.42 9.53
CA SER A 115 -11.69 -3.11 8.27
C SER A 115 -12.25 -4.39 7.64
N LEU A 116 -13.58 -4.43 7.52
CA LEU A 116 -14.32 -5.58 6.95
C LEU A 116 -14.48 -5.45 5.44
N MET A 117 -14.68 -6.57 4.75
CA MET A 117 -14.83 -6.65 3.29
C MET A 117 -16.03 -7.48 2.85
N GLY A 118 -16.80 -6.95 1.89
CA GLY A 118 -17.92 -7.67 1.27
C GLY A 118 -18.90 -8.24 2.30
N HIS A 119 -19.18 -9.53 2.20
CA HIS A 119 -20.10 -10.27 3.08
C HIS A 119 -19.71 -10.26 4.56
N GLU A 120 -18.45 -9.97 4.91
CA GLU A 120 -18.06 -9.81 6.31
C GLU A 120 -18.89 -8.74 7.01
N ASN A 121 -19.30 -7.69 6.28
CA ASN A 121 -20.10 -6.59 6.82
C ASN A 121 -21.53 -7.03 7.22
N ASP A 122 -22.02 -8.16 6.73
CA ASP A 122 -23.37 -8.65 7.01
C ASP A 122 -23.44 -9.39 8.37
N PHE A 123 -22.31 -10.00 8.77
CA PHE A 123 -22.25 -10.95 9.89
C PHE A 123 -21.33 -10.53 11.04
N PHE A 124 -20.30 -9.71 10.77
CA PHE A 124 -19.29 -9.34 11.75
C PHE A 124 -19.29 -7.85 12.09
N SER A 125 -18.69 -7.52 13.22
CA SER A 125 -18.45 -6.14 13.61
C SER A 125 -16.96 -5.79 13.55
N PRO A 126 -16.61 -4.59 13.06
CA PRO A 126 -15.23 -4.14 13.02
C PRO A 126 -14.74 -3.80 14.44
N ALA A 127 -13.42 -3.82 14.61
CA ALA A 127 -12.76 -3.50 15.86
C ALA A 127 -13.23 -2.17 16.49
N LYS A 128 -13.47 -2.18 17.80
CA LYS A 128 -13.76 -0.96 18.55
C LYS A 128 -12.52 -0.10 18.77
N CYS A 129 -11.36 -0.72 18.93
CA CYS A 129 -10.05 -0.08 19.11
C CYS A 129 -8.97 -0.83 18.31
N ALA A 130 -7.86 -0.15 18.02
CA ALA A 130 -6.75 -0.75 17.28
C ALA A 130 -5.83 -1.56 18.23
N GLY A 131 -5.73 -2.88 18.03
CA GLY A 131 -4.94 -3.81 18.85
C GLY A 131 -3.71 -4.37 18.14
N GLY A 132 -3.26 -5.57 18.54
CA GLY A 132 -2.35 -6.39 17.73
C GLY A 132 -0.85 -6.09 17.86
N LEU A 133 -0.35 -5.72 19.04
CA LEU A 133 1.08 -5.62 19.31
C LEU A 133 1.40 -6.37 20.61
N VAL A 134 2.28 -7.36 20.53
CA VAL A 134 2.67 -8.19 21.68
C VAL A 134 4.18 -8.29 21.77
N GLU A 135 4.73 -8.10 22.96
CA GLU A 135 6.16 -8.31 23.22
C GLU A 135 6.46 -9.79 23.49
N THR A 136 7.49 -10.29 22.81
CA THR A 136 7.95 -11.70 22.90
C THR A 136 9.48 -11.73 22.88
N GLU A 137 10.08 -12.88 23.11
CA GLU A 137 11.53 -13.09 22.94
C GLU A 137 11.99 -12.92 21.48
N LEU A 138 11.07 -13.03 20.51
CA LEU A 138 11.34 -12.73 19.10
C LEU A 138 11.33 -11.23 18.81
N GLY A 139 10.88 -10.39 19.74
CA GLY A 139 10.61 -8.96 19.59
C GLY A 139 9.12 -8.63 19.70
N LYS A 140 8.78 -7.35 19.48
CA LYS A 140 7.39 -6.90 19.41
C LYS A 140 6.76 -7.36 18.10
N ILE A 141 5.85 -8.33 18.16
CA ILE A 141 5.13 -8.86 17.01
C ILE A 141 3.86 -8.01 16.81
N GLY A 142 3.79 -7.34 15.67
CA GLY A 142 2.58 -6.64 15.21
C GLY A 142 1.76 -7.55 14.30
N PHE A 143 0.45 -7.62 14.46
CA PHE A 143 -0.41 -8.43 13.59
C PHE A 143 -1.67 -7.71 13.12
N ILE A 144 -2.02 -7.98 11.86
CA ILE A 144 -3.19 -7.46 11.14
C ILE A 144 -3.89 -8.62 10.41
N ALA A 145 -5.09 -8.39 9.88
CA ALA A 145 -5.85 -9.39 9.15
C ALA A 145 -6.35 -8.86 7.79
N CYS A 146 -5.95 -9.52 6.72
CA CYS A 146 -6.49 -9.41 5.37
C CYS A 146 -6.61 -7.96 4.91
N ARG A 147 -7.84 -7.44 4.76
CA ARG A 147 -8.12 -6.07 4.30
C ARG A 147 -7.40 -4.98 5.10
N ASP A 148 -7.07 -5.21 6.38
CA ASP A 148 -6.25 -4.26 7.16
C ASP A 148 -4.88 -4.00 6.48
N GLY A 149 -4.35 -4.98 5.74
CA GLY A 149 -3.10 -4.89 4.97
C GLY A 149 -3.22 -4.18 3.61
N ILE A 150 -4.43 -4.01 3.07
CA ILE A 150 -4.65 -3.25 1.83
C ILE A 150 -4.35 -1.77 2.06
N SER A 151 -4.70 -1.24 3.23
CA SER A 151 -4.39 0.14 3.66
C SER A 151 -3.04 0.21 4.39
N PHE A 152 -2.36 1.36 4.36
CA PHE A 152 -1.04 1.51 4.99
C PHE A 152 -1.15 1.74 6.51
N GLU A 153 -2.27 2.30 6.97
CA GLU A 153 -2.46 2.84 8.31
C GLU A 153 -2.26 1.79 9.42
N PRO A 154 -2.82 0.56 9.34
CA PRO A 154 -2.64 -0.44 10.40
C PRO A 154 -1.19 -0.89 10.57
N ALA A 155 -0.50 -1.16 9.46
CA ALA A 155 0.92 -1.55 9.47
C ALA A 155 1.81 -0.40 9.98
N ARG A 156 1.56 0.83 9.50
CA ARG A 156 2.29 2.02 9.95
C ARG A 156 2.09 2.29 11.43
N ARG A 157 0.88 2.15 11.96
CA ARG A 157 0.60 2.30 13.40
C ARG A 157 1.43 1.31 14.24
N LEU A 158 1.45 0.04 13.85
CA LEU A 158 2.23 -0.99 14.55
C LEU A 158 3.73 -0.70 14.49
N ALA A 159 4.23 -0.28 13.33
CA ALA A 159 5.64 0.10 13.19
C ALA A 159 6.00 1.30 14.08
N LEU A 160 5.15 2.34 14.14
CA LEU A 160 5.35 3.49 15.02
C LEU A 160 5.25 3.12 16.51
N ALA A 161 4.48 2.07 16.84
CA ALA A 161 4.40 1.51 18.19
C ALA A 161 5.61 0.62 18.57
N GLY A 162 6.59 0.49 17.67
CA GLY A 162 7.83 -0.24 17.90
C GLY A 162 7.77 -1.73 17.51
N ALA A 163 6.89 -2.13 16.58
CA ALA A 163 6.92 -3.50 16.06
C ALA A 163 8.28 -3.84 15.44
N ASP A 164 8.77 -5.06 15.74
CA ASP A 164 9.99 -5.66 15.21
C ASP A 164 9.73 -6.59 14.01
N LEU A 165 8.49 -7.05 13.87
CA LEU A 165 8.00 -8.00 12.88
C LEU A 165 6.49 -7.78 12.66
N LEU A 166 6.03 -7.87 11.43
CA LEU A 166 4.60 -7.84 11.09
C LEU A 166 4.10 -9.23 10.70
N CYS A 167 2.85 -9.55 11.06
CA CYS A 167 2.15 -10.74 10.63
C CYS A 167 0.81 -10.37 9.99
N ASN A 168 0.40 -11.09 8.95
CA ASN A 168 -0.89 -10.89 8.29
C ASN A 168 -1.56 -12.23 7.97
N SER A 169 -2.72 -12.46 8.56
CA SER A 169 -3.60 -13.59 8.23
C SER A 169 -4.53 -13.16 7.10
N LEU A 170 -4.50 -13.86 5.97
CA LEU A 170 -5.21 -13.53 4.74
C LEU A 170 -6.28 -14.58 4.42
N ASN A 171 -7.42 -14.13 3.90
CA ASN A 171 -8.44 -14.91 3.18
C ASN A 171 -8.69 -14.20 1.85
N SER A 172 -7.73 -14.27 0.94
CA SER A 172 -7.77 -13.53 -0.33
C SER A 172 -7.55 -14.44 -1.53
N PHE A 173 -8.42 -14.29 -2.54
CA PHE A 173 -8.24 -14.86 -3.88
C PHE A 173 -7.44 -13.94 -4.82
N ALA A 174 -7.09 -12.74 -4.36
CA ALA A 174 -6.51 -11.69 -5.18
C ALA A 174 -4.97 -11.78 -5.22
N PHE A 175 -4.42 -11.73 -6.42
CA PHE A 175 -2.97 -11.84 -6.68
C PHE A 175 -2.21 -10.56 -6.30
N ASP A 176 -2.88 -9.40 -6.29
CA ASP A 176 -2.32 -8.13 -5.87
C ASP A 176 -2.14 -8.02 -4.34
N GLU A 177 -2.78 -8.87 -3.54
CA GLU A 177 -2.52 -8.96 -2.10
C GLU A 177 -1.04 -9.32 -1.83
N ALA A 178 -0.58 -10.41 -2.44
CA ALA A 178 0.79 -10.89 -2.27
C ALA A 178 1.80 -10.10 -3.11
N SER A 179 1.47 -9.81 -4.36
CA SER A 179 2.42 -9.18 -5.30
C SER A 179 2.64 -7.68 -5.04
N LEU A 180 1.69 -7.01 -4.36
CA LEU A 180 1.70 -5.57 -4.12
C LEU A 180 1.58 -5.22 -2.63
N HIS A 181 0.43 -5.48 -2.00
CA HIS A 181 0.11 -4.92 -0.69
C HIS A 181 1.02 -5.42 0.43
N VAL A 182 1.15 -6.74 0.62
CA VAL A 182 2.02 -7.34 1.64
C VAL A 182 3.46 -6.82 1.52
N ARG A 183 3.95 -6.73 0.28
CA ARG A 183 5.32 -6.27 0.01
C ARG A 183 5.50 -4.78 0.32
N ALA A 184 4.50 -3.96 0.01
CA ALA A 184 4.53 -2.54 0.32
C ALA A 184 4.54 -2.27 1.82
N ARG A 185 3.71 -2.99 2.61
CA ARG A 185 3.67 -2.85 4.08
C ARG A 185 5.01 -3.17 4.74
N ALA A 186 5.70 -4.20 4.25
CA ALA A 186 7.05 -4.52 4.71
C ALA A 186 8.05 -3.41 4.35
N ALA A 187 8.08 -2.99 3.08
CA ALA A 187 9.03 -2.02 2.56
C ALA A 187 8.88 -0.61 3.17
N GLU A 188 7.67 -0.09 3.28
CA GLU A 188 7.43 1.28 3.75
C GLU A 188 7.64 1.45 5.25
N ASN A 189 7.57 0.35 6.00
CA ASN A 189 7.79 0.32 7.45
C ASN A 189 9.18 -0.21 7.82
N ARG A 190 9.94 -0.74 6.84
CA ARG A 190 11.25 -1.37 7.01
C ARG A 190 11.23 -2.52 8.00
N LEU A 191 10.17 -3.33 7.94
CA LEU A 191 9.99 -4.50 8.80
C LEU A 191 9.90 -5.77 7.97
N PHE A 192 10.34 -6.88 8.54
CA PHE A 192 9.97 -8.18 8.01
C PHE A 192 8.47 -8.39 8.18
N MET A 193 7.87 -9.15 7.26
CA MET A 193 6.45 -9.49 7.32
C MET A 193 6.22 -10.97 7.00
N VAL A 194 5.38 -11.65 7.78
CA VAL A 194 4.91 -13.02 7.53
C VAL A 194 3.44 -12.95 7.15
N ALA A 195 3.09 -13.31 5.92
CA ALA A 195 1.72 -13.32 5.44
C ALA A 195 1.29 -14.74 5.09
N ALA A 196 0.21 -15.23 5.72
CA ALA A 196 -0.36 -16.55 5.48
C ALA A 196 -1.72 -16.42 4.81
N ASN A 197 -1.89 -17.03 3.65
CA ASN A 197 -3.10 -16.97 2.86
C ASN A 197 -3.67 -18.38 2.61
N LYS A 198 -4.95 -18.44 2.30
CA LYS A 198 -5.61 -19.70 1.95
C LYS A 198 -5.23 -20.18 0.57
N VAL A 199 -5.39 -21.49 0.39
CA VAL A 199 -5.62 -22.15 -0.90
C VAL A 199 -6.97 -22.86 -0.85
N GLY A 200 -7.40 -23.49 -1.94
CA GLY A 200 -8.72 -24.11 -2.00
C GLY A 200 -9.85 -23.08 -2.13
N PRO A 201 -11.10 -23.55 -2.24
CA PRO A 201 -12.25 -22.69 -2.51
C PRO A 201 -12.58 -21.80 -1.31
N LEU A 202 -12.92 -20.53 -1.58
CA LEU A 202 -13.33 -19.56 -0.54
C LEU A 202 -14.85 -19.47 -0.33
N VAL A 203 -15.60 -20.21 -1.14
CA VAL A 203 -17.04 -20.45 -1.02
C VAL A 203 -17.28 -21.96 -0.94
N PRO A 204 -18.45 -22.44 -0.48
CA PRO A 204 -18.74 -23.87 -0.48
C PRO A 204 -18.56 -24.48 -1.86
N GLU A 205 -17.92 -25.65 -1.96
CA GLU A 205 -17.63 -26.29 -3.25
C GLU A 205 -18.89 -26.52 -4.09
N ALA A 206 -19.99 -26.90 -3.44
CA ALA A 206 -21.29 -27.10 -4.07
C ALA A 206 -21.88 -25.82 -4.69
N GLU A 207 -21.46 -24.63 -4.23
CA GLU A 207 -21.97 -23.33 -4.67
C GLU A 207 -21.03 -22.63 -5.68
N LEU A 208 -19.83 -23.18 -5.96
CA LEU A 208 -18.82 -22.56 -6.83
C LEU A 208 -19.37 -22.15 -8.21
N GLN A 209 -20.13 -23.04 -8.86
CA GLN A 209 -20.69 -22.77 -10.17
C GLN A 209 -21.71 -21.64 -10.13
N GLN A 210 -22.56 -21.61 -9.10
CA GLN A 210 -23.57 -20.58 -8.92
C GLN A 210 -22.93 -19.22 -8.62
N VAL A 211 -21.97 -19.17 -7.69
CA VAL A 211 -21.25 -17.93 -7.34
C VAL A 211 -20.46 -17.40 -8.53
N SER A 212 -19.79 -18.27 -9.29
CA SER A 212 -19.07 -17.88 -10.51
C SER A 212 -20.00 -17.26 -11.55
N ALA A 213 -21.19 -17.84 -11.76
CA ALA A 213 -22.19 -17.30 -12.67
C ALA A 213 -22.75 -15.94 -12.21
N MET A 214 -22.98 -15.78 -10.89
CA MET A 214 -23.51 -14.53 -10.31
C MET A 214 -22.50 -13.38 -10.33
N THR A 215 -21.22 -13.68 -10.11
CA THR A 215 -20.16 -12.67 -9.92
C THR A 215 -19.35 -12.40 -11.19
N ALA A 216 -19.54 -13.20 -12.24
CA ALA A 216 -18.68 -13.24 -13.43
C ALA A 216 -17.19 -13.53 -13.14
N ILE A 217 -16.86 -13.98 -11.92
CA ILE A 217 -15.51 -14.41 -11.55
C ILE A 217 -15.36 -15.88 -11.97
N PRO A 218 -14.32 -16.24 -12.76
CA PRO A 218 -14.06 -17.64 -13.11
C PRO A 218 -13.91 -18.52 -11.86
N GLN A 219 -14.46 -19.74 -11.88
CA GLN A 219 -14.39 -20.65 -10.72
C GLN A 219 -12.97 -20.83 -10.17
N ALA A 220 -11.97 -20.93 -11.04
CA ALA A 220 -10.56 -21.07 -10.66
C ALA A 220 -9.99 -19.85 -9.88
N LEU A 221 -10.68 -18.71 -9.95
CA LEU A 221 -10.34 -17.45 -9.26
C LEU A 221 -11.24 -17.18 -8.05
N LEU A 222 -12.10 -18.13 -7.66
CA LEU A 222 -12.81 -18.16 -6.37
C LEU A 222 -12.06 -18.97 -5.30
N TYR A 223 -10.79 -19.29 -5.59
CA TYR A 223 -9.90 -20.03 -4.71
C TYR A 223 -8.94 -19.06 -4.02
N GLY A 224 -8.56 -19.37 -2.78
CA GLY A 224 -7.47 -18.66 -2.12
C GLY A 224 -6.23 -18.66 -3.01
N ALA A 225 -5.64 -17.48 -3.20
CA ALA A 225 -4.53 -17.30 -4.12
C ALA A 225 -3.29 -18.12 -3.72
N GLY A 226 -3.20 -18.54 -2.46
CA GLY A 226 -1.95 -18.99 -1.87
C GLY A 226 -0.97 -17.83 -1.80
N GLU A 227 0.26 -18.04 -2.29
CA GLU A 227 1.34 -17.04 -2.26
C GLU A 227 1.62 -16.48 -0.85
N SER A 228 1.39 -17.32 0.17
CA SER A 228 1.88 -17.07 1.53
C SER A 228 3.36 -16.80 1.47
N GLN A 229 3.86 -15.80 2.20
CA GLN A 229 5.24 -15.34 2.02
C GLN A 229 5.84 -14.76 3.29
N VAL A 230 7.16 -14.88 3.37
CA VAL A 230 8.00 -14.08 4.27
C VAL A 230 8.67 -13.01 3.43
N VAL A 231 8.47 -11.74 3.78
CA VAL A 231 8.96 -10.59 3.03
C VAL A 231 10.00 -9.82 3.84
N GLY A 232 11.09 -9.43 3.19
CA GLY A 232 12.13 -8.60 3.77
C GLY A 232 11.76 -7.11 3.84
N PRO A 233 12.54 -6.30 4.58
CA PRO A 233 12.29 -4.88 4.79
C PRO A 233 12.48 -4.00 3.55
N ASP A 234 12.87 -4.57 2.41
CA ASP A 234 12.93 -3.93 1.09
C ASP A 234 11.71 -4.28 0.21
N GLY A 235 10.77 -5.08 0.73
CA GLY A 235 9.59 -5.56 0.01
C GLY A 235 9.88 -6.72 -0.94
N ARG A 236 11.06 -7.37 -0.87
CA ARG A 236 11.34 -8.58 -1.65
C ARG A 236 10.94 -9.82 -0.84
N PRO A 237 10.23 -10.80 -1.45
CA PRO A 237 10.00 -12.07 -0.79
C PRO A 237 11.35 -12.75 -0.48
N VAL A 238 11.53 -13.16 0.77
CA VAL A 238 12.58 -14.10 1.17
C VAL A 238 12.22 -15.49 0.67
N ILE A 239 10.93 -15.84 0.80
CA ILE A 239 10.32 -17.06 0.27
C ILE A 239 8.83 -16.79 0.04
N ALA A 240 8.26 -17.46 -0.97
CA ALA A 240 6.83 -17.44 -1.27
C ALA A 240 6.33 -18.86 -1.58
N GLY A 241 5.13 -19.17 -1.11
CA GLY A 241 4.43 -20.42 -1.37
C GLY A 241 3.82 -20.45 -2.76
N ARG A 242 3.54 -21.65 -3.26
CA ARG A 242 2.99 -21.86 -4.60
C ARG A 242 1.47 -21.67 -4.60
N ARG A 243 0.92 -21.14 -5.70
CA ARG A 243 -0.55 -21.05 -5.87
C ARG A 243 -1.18 -22.43 -5.86
N GLY A 244 -2.35 -22.54 -5.22
CA GLY A 244 -3.15 -23.78 -5.19
C GLY A 244 -2.51 -24.97 -4.46
N GLN A 245 -1.37 -24.80 -3.78
CA GLN A 245 -0.69 -25.88 -3.06
C GLN A 245 -0.76 -25.67 -1.55
N GLU A 246 -1.02 -26.73 -0.81
CA GLU A 246 -0.92 -26.69 0.64
C GLU A 246 0.54 -26.79 1.09
N GLU A 247 1.03 -25.78 1.82
CA GLU A 247 2.47 -25.64 2.11
C GLU A 247 2.77 -25.00 3.47
N VAL A 248 3.93 -25.36 4.02
CA VAL A 248 4.58 -24.61 5.10
C VAL A 248 5.64 -23.73 4.46
N VAL A 249 5.42 -22.42 4.42
CA VAL A 249 6.34 -21.44 3.84
C VAL A 249 7.28 -20.95 4.93
N LEU A 250 8.44 -21.60 5.05
CA LEU A 250 9.39 -21.42 6.15
C LEU A 250 10.58 -20.56 5.72
N ALA A 251 10.98 -19.61 6.57
CA ALA A 251 12.23 -18.86 6.41
C ALA A 251 12.99 -18.71 7.73
N GLU A 252 14.31 -18.61 7.64
CA GLU A 252 15.14 -18.03 8.68
C GLU A 252 15.24 -16.52 8.46
N ILE A 253 15.00 -15.73 9.50
CA ILE A 253 15.19 -14.26 9.46
C ILE A 253 16.34 -13.84 10.39
N PRO A 254 16.95 -12.66 10.17
CA PRO A 254 17.97 -12.14 11.07
C PRO A 254 17.46 -12.01 12.51
N ALA A 255 18.35 -12.08 13.50
CA ALA A 255 18.01 -11.84 14.91
C ALA A 255 17.51 -10.40 15.13
N ARG A 256 16.74 -10.18 16.21
CA ARG A 256 16.09 -8.89 16.52
C ARG A 256 17.02 -7.70 16.39
N GLY A 257 18.22 -7.75 16.98
CA GLY A 257 19.19 -6.65 16.92
C GLY A 257 19.58 -6.26 15.49
N ALA A 258 19.77 -7.23 14.59
CA ALA A 258 20.08 -6.97 13.19
C ALA A 258 18.87 -6.39 12.43
N ARG A 259 17.64 -6.82 12.76
CA ARG A 259 16.42 -6.27 12.16
C ARG A 259 16.20 -4.81 12.58
N LEU A 260 16.44 -4.48 13.84
CA LEU A 260 16.36 -3.11 14.36
C LEU A 260 17.37 -2.17 13.67
N GLN A 261 18.59 -2.63 13.40
CA GLN A 261 19.56 -1.83 12.64
C GLN A 261 19.13 -1.58 11.18
N ALA A 262 18.37 -2.51 10.59
CA ALA A 262 17.84 -2.38 9.23
C ALA A 262 16.61 -1.46 9.13
N SER A 263 15.92 -1.16 10.25
CA SER A 263 14.68 -0.38 10.27
C SER A 263 14.86 1.12 10.54
N LEU A 264 16.08 1.57 10.88
CA LEU A 264 16.38 2.98 11.15
C LEU A 264 16.36 3.81 9.85
N GLY A 265 15.52 4.86 9.80
CA GLY A 265 15.63 5.89 8.74
C GLY A 265 14.33 6.63 8.41
N ALA A 266 13.34 5.95 7.81
CA ALA A 266 12.18 6.61 7.20
C ALA A 266 11.13 7.11 8.22
N LEU A 267 10.83 6.30 9.24
CA LEU A 267 9.84 6.67 10.26
C LEU A 267 10.25 7.89 11.08
N ALA A 268 11.55 8.06 11.32
CA ALA A 268 12.10 9.19 12.08
C ALA A 268 12.00 10.53 11.33
N ARG A 269 11.86 10.50 10.00
CA ARG A 269 11.80 11.71 9.14
C ARG A 269 10.36 12.16 8.83
N ARG A 270 9.35 11.45 9.35
CA ARG A 270 7.93 11.83 9.25
C ARG A 270 7.69 13.21 9.87
N ARG A 271 6.63 13.87 9.41
CA ARG A 271 6.14 15.14 9.97
C ARG A 271 4.67 15.03 10.38
N PRO A 272 4.35 14.47 11.56
CA PRO A 272 2.97 14.24 11.96
C PRO A 272 2.07 15.49 11.95
N ALA A 273 2.65 16.67 12.21
CA ALA A 273 1.95 17.95 12.17
C ALA A 273 1.26 18.27 10.82
N ILE A 274 1.76 17.74 9.70
CA ILE A 274 1.17 17.95 8.36
C ILE A 274 0.20 16.83 7.96
N TYR A 275 -0.02 15.84 8.83
CA TYR A 275 -0.88 14.69 8.56
C TYR A 275 -2.28 14.79 9.18
N GLN A 276 -2.62 15.91 9.80
CA GLN A 276 -3.92 16.09 10.48
C GLN A 276 -5.12 15.77 9.57
N ARG A 277 -5.00 16.07 8.27
CA ARG A 277 -6.04 15.74 7.26
C ARG A 277 -6.28 14.24 7.07
N LEU A 278 -5.47 13.34 7.62
CA LEU A 278 -5.80 11.90 7.65
C LEU A 278 -7.09 11.62 8.43
N GLU A 279 -7.47 12.53 9.35
CA GLU A 279 -8.70 12.41 10.14
C GLU A 279 -9.96 12.88 9.39
N MET A 280 -9.82 13.46 8.19
CA MET A 280 -10.99 13.94 7.44
C MET A 280 -11.81 12.77 6.85
N ASP A 281 -13.09 13.00 6.60
CA ASP A 281 -13.89 12.07 5.83
C ASP A 281 -13.47 12.08 4.36
N ALA A 282 -13.67 10.95 3.68
CA ALA A 282 -13.28 10.84 2.28
C ALA A 282 -14.30 11.57 1.39
N GLU A 283 -13.81 12.56 0.64
CA GLU A 283 -14.50 13.15 -0.51
C GLU A 283 -14.31 12.23 -1.72
N ASP A 284 -15.42 11.85 -2.36
CA ASP A 284 -15.34 11.11 -3.61
C ASP A 284 -14.89 12.07 -4.73
N PRO A 285 -13.91 11.68 -5.56
CA PRO A 285 -13.55 12.48 -6.72
C PRO A 285 -14.76 12.66 -7.65
N THR A 286 -14.90 13.85 -8.27
CA THR A 286 -15.99 14.12 -9.21
C THR A 286 -15.97 13.19 -10.43
N GLU A 287 -17.14 12.78 -10.91
CA GLU A 287 -17.25 12.00 -12.15
C GLU A 287 -16.99 12.82 -13.42
N GLU A 288 -16.91 14.15 -13.30
CA GLU A 288 -16.67 15.07 -14.43
C GLU A 288 -15.21 15.06 -14.93
N ALA A 289 -14.32 14.31 -14.29
CA ALA A 289 -12.94 14.15 -14.73
C ALA A 289 -12.85 13.45 -16.11
N ALA A 290 -11.73 13.64 -16.79
CA ALA A 290 -11.52 13.04 -18.10
C ALA A 290 -11.44 11.51 -18.01
N GLU A 291 -12.06 10.83 -18.97
CA GLU A 291 -11.95 9.38 -19.15
C GLU A 291 -10.50 8.94 -19.39
N ARG A 292 -9.75 9.76 -20.13
CA ARG A 292 -8.38 9.54 -20.49
C ARG A 292 -7.69 10.87 -20.76
N ILE A 293 -6.43 10.98 -20.33
CA ILE A 293 -5.49 11.98 -20.82
C ILE A 293 -4.22 11.29 -21.30
N ASP A 294 -3.62 11.79 -22.38
CA ASP A 294 -2.33 11.31 -22.85
C ASP A 294 -1.21 12.18 -22.28
N ILE A 295 -0.16 11.53 -21.77
CA ILE A 295 0.92 12.16 -21.04
C ILE A 295 2.30 11.72 -21.54
N ALA A 296 3.32 12.52 -21.29
CA ALA A 296 4.71 12.18 -21.53
C ALA A 296 5.53 12.26 -20.24
N LEU A 297 6.30 11.20 -19.96
CA LEU A 297 7.42 11.29 -19.02
C LEU A 297 8.67 11.69 -19.80
N LEU A 298 9.30 12.80 -19.39
CA LEU A 298 10.51 13.32 -20.02
C LEU A 298 11.68 13.23 -19.05
N ASP A 299 12.82 12.73 -19.49
CA ASP A 299 14.09 12.76 -18.75
C ASP A 299 15.21 13.29 -19.67
N PRO A 300 15.39 14.61 -19.76
CA PRO A 300 16.37 15.21 -20.66
C PRO A 300 17.79 14.81 -20.25
N GLN A 301 18.60 14.35 -21.20
CA GLN A 301 20.03 14.24 -20.99
C GLN A 301 20.70 15.62 -21.04
N GLY A 302 21.81 15.74 -20.29
CA GLY A 302 22.56 16.99 -20.16
C GLY A 302 22.42 17.65 -18.79
N GLU A 303 22.99 18.85 -18.68
CA GLU A 303 22.96 19.75 -17.51
C GLU A 303 22.97 21.22 -17.99
N GLY A 304 22.54 22.15 -17.14
CA GLY A 304 22.46 23.57 -17.43
C GLY A 304 21.55 23.89 -18.62
N GLY A 305 21.95 24.87 -19.43
CA GLY A 305 21.23 25.28 -20.64
C GLY A 305 21.01 24.14 -21.64
N ALA A 306 21.96 23.21 -21.77
CA ALA A 306 21.81 22.07 -22.69
C ALA A 306 20.66 21.14 -22.30
N ALA A 307 20.40 20.95 -21.00
CA ALA A 307 19.23 20.19 -20.53
C ALA A 307 17.93 20.95 -20.83
N ILE A 308 17.92 22.27 -20.69
CA ILE A 308 16.78 23.14 -21.01
C ILE A 308 16.47 23.03 -22.51
N GLU A 309 17.43 23.30 -23.37
CA GLU A 309 17.31 23.17 -24.83
C GLU A 309 16.80 21.78 -25.23
N ARG A 310 17.31 20.72 -24.57
CA ARG A 310 16.87 19.35 -24.81
C ARG A 310 15.39 19.15 -24.47
N VAL A 311 14.93 19.62 -23.31
CA VAL A 311 13.50 19.52 -22.94
C VAL A 311 12.62 20.25 -23.94
N ILE A 312 13.00 21.46 -24.33
CA ILE A 312 12.24 22.25 -25.29
C ILE A 312 12.14 21.53 -26.64
N ALA A 313 13.24 20.95 -27.12
CA ALA A 313 13.24 20.15 -28.34
C ALA A 313 12.36 18.89 -28.21
N LEU A 314 12.41 18.20 -27.07
CA LEU A 314 11.57 17.02 -26.81
C LEU A 314 10.09 17.39 -26.78
N LEU A 315 9.70 18.46 -26.08
CA LEU A 315 8.32 18.94 -26.02
C LEU A 315 7.78 19.32 -27.41
N ARG A 316 8.59 20.02 -28.22
CA ARG A 316 8.23 20.34 -29.62
C ARG A 316 8.09 19.11 -30.52
N ALA A 317 8.74 18.00 -30.17
CA ALA A 317 8.66 16.74 -30.92
C ALA A 317 7.53 15.82 -30.43
N LEU A 318 6.85 16.14 -29.31
CA LEU A 318 5.74 15.33 -28.82
C LEU A 318 4.57 15.35 -29.81
N PRO A 319 3.73 14.31 -29.85
CA PRO A 319 2.44 14.36 -30.52
C PRO A 319 1.53 15.47 -29.96
N ASP A 320 0.67 16.04 -30.80
CA ASP A 320 -0.20 17.17 -30.42
C ASP A 320 -1.29 16.79 -29.41
N ASN A 321 -1.61 15.49 -29.27
CA ASN A 321 -2.59 15.00 -28.29
C ASN A 321 -2.03 14.88 -26.86
N ILE A 322 -0.73 15.13 -26.64
CA ILE A 322 -0.16 15.06 -25.28
C ILE A 322 -0.57 16.31 -24.48
N GLN A 323 -1.30 16.10 -23.39
CA GLN A 323 -1.86 17.16 -22.56
C GLN A 323 -0.96 17.53 -21.37
N LEU A 324 -0.13 16.59 -20.91
CA LEU A 324 0.75 16.78 -19.75
C LEU A 324 2.12 16.16 -19.98
N ALA A 325 3.18 16.92 -19.72
CA ALA A 325 4.54 16.40 -19.57
C ALA A 325 4.99 16.46 -18.11
N VAL A 326 5.61 15.39 -17.60
CA VAL A 326 6.21 15.34 -16.26
C VAL A 326 7.72 15.19 -16.40
N LEU A 327 8.47 15.98 -15.66
CA LEU A 327 9.94 16.04 -15.68
C LEU A 327 10.53 15.69 -14.31
N PRO A 328 11.84 15.35 -14.24
CA PRO A 328 12.53 15.13 -12.98
C PRO A 328 12.54 16.41 -12.13
N ALA A 329 12.75 16.24 -10.83
CA ALA A 329 12.93 17.38 -9.94
C ALA A 329 14.20 18.16 -10.28
N VAL A 330 14.09 19.49 -10.40
CA VAL A 330 15.23 20.40 -10.66
C VAL A 330 16.03 19.93 -11.89
N PHE A 331 15.33 19.55 -12.95
CA PHE A 331 15.91 18.84 -14.11
C PHE A 331 17.14 19.52 -14.76
N PRO A 332 17.32 20.87 -14.77
CA PRO A 332 18.49 21.47 -15.39
C PRO A 332 19.78 21.15 -14.62
N GLN A 333 19.71 20.74 -13.36
CA GLN A 333 20.89 20.65 -12.49
C GLN A 333 20.89 19.36 -11.66
N ARG A 334 21.82 18.46 -11.97
CA ARG A 334 21.94 17.17 -11.26
C ARG A 334 22.44 17.33 -9.83
N ASP A 335 23.40 18.23 -9.62
CA ASP A 335 23.95 18.56 -8.29
C ASP A 335 23.50 19.96 -7.87
N ALA A 336 22.20 20.07 -7.58
CA ALA A 336 21.55 21.34 -7.28
C ALA A 336 22.10 22.03 -6.02
N ALA A 337 22.64 21.27 -5.07
CA ALA A 337 23.07 21.77 -3.77
C ALA A 337 24.45 22.44 -3.75
N LYS A 338 25.26 22.28 -4.79
CA LYS A 338 26.59 22.91 -4.89
C LYS A 338 26.55 24.44 -5.00
N ASN A 339 25.54 25.00 -5.66
CA ASN A 339 25.42 26.45 -5.87
C ASN A 339 23.96 26.85 -6.11
N TRP A 340 23.28 27.25 -5.04
CA TRP A 340 21.86 27.59 -5.09
C TRP A 340 21.53 28.77 -6.00
N SER A 341 22.36 29.83 -6.01
CA SER A 341 22.13 30.99 -6.89
C SER A 341 22.17 30.60 -8.36
N ARG A 342 23.13 29.75 -8.76
CA ARG A 342 23.21 29.21 -10.12
C ARG A 342 22.03 28.29 -10.43
N THR A 343 21.68 27.38 -9.52
CA THR A 343 20.54 26.47 -9.68
C THR A 343 19.24 27.26 -9.86
N ALA A 344 19.00 28.29 -9.05
CA ALA A 344 17.82 29.13 -9.16
C ALA A 344 17.80 29.96 -10.45
N ALA A 345 18.94 30.44 -10.93
CA ALA A 345 19.03 31.11 -12.23
C ALA A 345 18.64 30.16 -13.38
N LEU A 346 19.16 28.92 -13.38
CA LEU A 346 18.77 27.89 -14.34
C LEU A 346 17.30 27.50 -14.24
N CYS A 347 16.75 27.41 -13.02
CA CYS A 347 15.32 27.14 -12.83
C CYS A 347 14.44 28.26 -13.40
N ARG A 348 14.82 29.53 -13.22
CA ARG A 348 14.09 30.67 -13.81
C ARG A 348 14.15 30.66 -15.34
N GLU A 349 15.33 30.37 -15.90
CA GLU A 349 15.51 30.24 -17.35
C GLU A 349 14.66 29.09 -17.92
N ALA A 350 14.73 27.92 -17.27
CA ALA A 350 13.96 26.74 -17.65
C ALA A 350 12.45 27.02 -17.60
N GLU A 351 11.98 27.62 -16.52
CA GLU A 351 10.58 27.97 -16.36
C GLU A 351 10.08 28.94 -17.44
N ALA A 352 10.86 29.98 -17.76
CA ALA A 352 10.49 30.94 -18.80
C ALA A 352 10.29 30.26 -20.16
N GLN A 353 11.22 29.39 -20.55
CA GLN A 353 11.13 28.64 -21.81
C GLN A 353 10.01 27.60 -21.80
N LEU A 354 9.78 26.93 -20.67
CA LEU A 354 8.67 25.99 -20.52
C LEU A 354 7.32 26.71 -20.68
N LEU A 355 7.15 27.89 -20.09
CA LEU A 355 5.92 28.68 -20.24
C LEU A 355 5.66 29.11 -21.69
N GLU A 356 6.72 29.40 -22.46
CA GLU A 356 6.59 29.66 -23.90
C GLU A 356 6.09 28.42 -24.64
N ILE A 357 6.68 27.25 -24.40
CA ILE A 357 6.21 25.99 -24.99
C ILE A 357 4.79 25.64 -24.56
N CYS A 358 4.42 25.83 -23.29
CA CYS A 358 3.06 25.60 -22.83
C CYS A 358 2.04 26.45 -23.62
N ARG A 359 2.39 27.71 -23.95
CA ARG A 359 1.58 28.59 -24.81
C ARG A 359 1.55 28.15 -26.27
N GLU A 360 2.70 27.77 -26.82
CA GLU A 360 2.83 27.33 -28.22
C GLU A 360 2.05 26.04 -28.51
N ARG A 361 2.01 25.12 -27.54
CA ARG A 361 1.56 23.73 -27.74
C ARG A 361 0.28 23.35 -26.99
N ASP A 362 -0.28 24.26 -26.19
CA ASP A 362 -1.40 23.98 -25.26
C ASP A 362 -1.15 22.72 -24.41
N ILE A 363 0.06 22.63 -23.83
CA ILE A 363 0.50 21.52 -22.99
C ILE A 363 0.76 21.99 -21.57
N GLN A 364 0.44 21.15 -20.58
CA GLN A 364 0.81 21.37 -19.20
C GLN A 364 2.16 20.71 -18.88
N VAL A 365 2.96 21.34 -18.02
CA VAL A 365 4.28 20.81 -17.64
C VAL A 365 4.43 20.77 -16.12
N CYS A 366 4.70 19.59 -15.57
CA CYS A 366 4.99 19.41 -14.15
C CYS A 366 6.49 19.13 -13.92
N THR A 367 7.11 19.93 -13.05
CA THR A 367 8.51 19.75 -12.62
C THR A 367 8.69 20.31 -11.21
N SER A 368 9.92 20.48 -10.74
CA SER A 368 10.19 21.31 -9.55
C SER A 368 11.39 22.21 -9.75
N ILE A 369 11.40 23.32 -9.02
CA ILE A 369 12.36 24.41 -9.11
C ILE A 369 12.96 24.76 -7.75
N ILE A 370 14.11 25.42 -7.79
CA ILE A 370 14.69 26.12 -6.65
C ILE A 370 14.52 27.61 -6.85
N GLU A 371 14.01 28.30 -5.84
CA GLU A 371 13.91 29.75 -5.84
C GLU A 371 14.25 30.34 -4.48
N GLU A 372 14.50 31.64 -4.46
CA GLU A 372 14.78 32.40 -3.25
C GLU A 372 13.48 32.73 -2.53
N ALA A 373 13.49 32.58 -1.21
CA ALA A 373 12.43 32.91 -0.27
C ALA A 373 13.00 33.76 0.87
N GLU A 374 12.13 34.33 1.71
CA GLU A 374 12.54 35.18 2.84
C GLU A 374 13.53 34.51 3.80
N SER A 375 13.46 33.18 3.93
CA SER A 375 14.31 32.37 4.82
C SER A 375 15.47 31.65 4.11
N GLY A 376 15.78 32.03 2.88
CA GLY A 376 16.79 31.40 2.04
C GLY A 376 16.18 30.63 0.87
N TRP A 377 16.76 29.50 0.49
CA TRP A 377 16.32 28.75 -0.68
C TRP A 377 15.20 27.77 -0.35
N GLN A 378 14.25 27.62 -1.26
CA GLN A 378 13.16 26.64 -1.15
C GLN A 378 13.03 25.77 -2.39
N HIS A 379 12.50 24.56 -2.20
CA HIS A 379 12.21 23.60 -3.26
C HIS A 379 10.70 23.52 -3.47
N LEU A 380 10.25 23.77 -4.70
CA LEU A 380 8.83 23.84 -5.06
C LEU A 380 8.54 22.95 -6.25
N GLY A 381 7.53 22.09 -6.12
CA GLY A 381 6.90 21.47 -7.26
C GLY A 381 6.02 22.49 -7.98
N VAL A 382 6.09 22.54 -9.29
CA VAL A 382 5.31 23.47 -10.12
C VAL A 382 4.54 22.71 -11.19
N LEU A 383 3.31 23.15 -11.43
CA LEU A 383 2.53 22.82 -12.63
C LEU A 383 2.38 24.09 -13.45
N LEU A 384 2.86 24.07 -14.69
CA LEU A 384 2.87 25.18 -15.62
C LEU A 384 1.85 24.93 -16.73
N ASP A 385 1.19 25.97 -17.20
CA ASP A 385 0.39 26.00 -18.42
C ASP A 385 0.66 27.29 -19.23
N GLY A 386 -0.10 27.53 -20.29
CA GLY A 386 0.06 28.73 -21.11
C GLY A 386 -0.19 30.06 -20.37
N ASN A 387 -0.80 30.02 -19.18
CA ASN A 387 -1.15 31.19 -18.37
C ASN A 387 -0.19 31.43 -17.20
N GLY A 388 0.81 30.56 -16.98
CA GLY A 388 1.78 30.69 -15.90
C GLY A 388 1.85 29.46 -14.99
N ARG A 389 2.26 29.69 -13.73
CA ARG A 389 2.20 28.67 -12.67
C ARG A 389 0.74 28.48 -12.25
N ARG A 390 0.21 27.27 -12.43
CA ARG A 390 -1.13 26.87 -11.96
C ARG A 390 -1.13 26.33 -10.55
N LEU A 391 -0.05 25.65 -10.17
CA LEU A 391 0.17 25.17 -8.81
C LEU A 391 1.65 25.34 -8.44
N SER A 392 1.90 25.78 -7.21
CA SER A 392 3.22 25.78 -6.59
C SER A 392 3.11 25.06 -5.24
N GLN A 393 3.64 23.85 -5.16
CA GLN A 393 3.65 23.03 -3.94
C GLN A 393 5.03 23.09 -3.28
N PRO A 394 5.18 23.79 -2.15
CA PRO A 394 6.40 23.77 -1.38
C PRO A 394 6.67 22.36 -0.84
N GLN A 395 7.94 21.95 -0.83
CA GLN A 395 8.37 20.65 -0.31
C GLN A 395 7.92 20.48 1.16
N LEU A 396 7.27 19.34 1.44
CA LEU A 396 6.68 19.04 2.75
C LEU A 396 7.61 18.26 3.68
N HIS A 397 8.49 17.41 3.16
CA HIS A 397 9.47 16.66 3.94
C HIS A 397 10.90 17.03 3.56
N ARG A 398 11.87 16.67 4.39
CA ARG A 398 13.28 16.88 4.03
C ARG A 398 13.59 16.11 2.75
N CYS A 399 14.02 16.83 1.72
CA CYS A 399 14.47 16.25 0.48
C CYS A 399 16.00 16.02 0.51
N HIS A 400 16.50 15.30 -0.49
CA HIS A 400 17.93 14.98 -0.62
C HIS A 400 18.81 16.21 -0.86
N LEU A 401 18.20 17.33 -1.26
CA LEU A 401 18.88 18.61 -1.50
C LEU A 401 19.36 19.29 -0.21
N GLY A 402 19.03 18.76 0.97
CA GLY A 402 19.44 19.34 2.25
C GLY A 402 18.67 20.61 2.65
N LEU A 403 17.77 21.09 1.79
CA LEU A 403 16.90 22.22 2.09
C LEU A 403 15.87 21.85 3.17
N PRO A 404 15.59 22.77 4.11
CA PRO A 404 14.50 22.57 5.05
C PRO A 404 13.16 22.54 4.31
N PRO A 405 12.17 21.77 4.78
CA PRO A 405 10.84 21.82 4.20
C PRO A 405 10.23 23.21 4.44
N SER A 406 9.75 23.86 3.39
CA SER A 406 9.07 25.15 3.48
C SER A 406 7.54 25.01 3.56
N GLY A 407 7.00 23.86 3.13
CA GLY A 407 5.56 23.60 3.13
C GLY A 407 5.02 23.10 4.48
N ARG A 408 3.72 23.36 4.69
CA ARG A 408 2.95 22.91 5.87
C ARG A 408 1.70 22.13 5.53
N GLU A 409 1.26 22.15 4.27
CA GLU A 409 0.08 21.43 3.82
C GLU A 409 0.18 21.03 2.34
N LEU A 410 -0.55 19.97 1.99
CA LEU A 410 -0.69 19.54 0.62
C LEU A 410 -1.82 20.31 -0.05
N GLN A 411 -1.53 20.90 -1.20
CA GLN A 411 -2.47 21.64 -2.02
C GLN A 411 -3.09 20.74 -3.10
N LEU A 412 -4.36 21.01 -3.41
CA LEU A 412 -5.10 20.36 -4.48
C LEU A 412 -5.52 21.41 -5.50
N LEU A 413 -5.46 21.08 -6.78
CA LEU A 413 -5.88 21.94 -7.87
C LEU A 413 -6.87 21.20 -8.76
N ASP A 414 -8.02 21.82 -9.04
CA ASP A 414 -8.97 21.33 -10.04
C ASP A 414 -8.54 21.78 -11.44
N LEU A 415 -8.37 20.81 -12.33
CA LEU A 415 -8.13 21.01 -13.76
C LEU A 415 -9.32 20.46 -14.55
N PRO A 416 -9.52 20.86 -15.83
CA PRO A 416 -10.60 20.35 -16.65
C PRO A 416 -10.64 18.83 -16.78
N TRP A 417 -9.50 18.15 -16.61
CA TRP A 417 -9.39 16.70 -16.71
C TRP A 417 -9.37 15.98 -15.36
N GLY A 418 -9.36 16.70 -14.24
CA GLY A 418 -9.40 16.13 -12.89
C GLY A 418 -8.65 16.93 -11.84
N ARG A 419 -8.92 16.62 -10.57
CA ARG A 419 -8.22 17.17 -9.39
C ARG A 419 -6.82 16.56 -9.24
N VAL A 420 -5.81 17.39 -9.03
CA VAL A 420 -4.41 16.97 -8.93
C VAL A 420 -3.72 17.44 -7.66
N ALA A 421 -2.68 16.71 -7.26
CA ALA A 421 -1.69 17.14 -6.26
C ALA A 421 -0.27 16.91 -6.79
N ILE A 422 0.70 17.69 -6.33
CA ILE A 422 2.12 17.46 -6.62
C ILE A 422 2.80 16.90 -5.37
N LEU A 423 3.49 15.76 -5.47
CA LEU A 423 4.36 15.24 -4.41
C LEU A 423 5.82 15.45 -4.81
N THR A 424 6.38 16.58 -4.39
CA THR A 424 7.73 17.03 -4.76
C THR A 424 8.82 16.20 -4.09
N GLY A 425 9.83 15.79 -4.87
CA GLY A 425 11.06 15.19 -4.33
C GLY A 425 10.79 13.95 -3.48
N ASN A 426 11.11 14.03 -2.18
CA ASN A 426 10.94 12.92 -1.24
C ASN A 426 9.52 12.79 -0.68
N ASP A 427 8.60 13.72 -0.98
CA ASP A 427 7.23 13.68 -0.45
C ASP A 427 6.48 12.44 -0.92
N CYS A 428 6.78 11.97 -2.13
CA CYS A 428 6.24 10.73 -2.66
C CYS A 428 6.56 9.50 -1.80
N ARG A 429 7.54 9.54 -0.88
CA ARG A 429 7.92 8.40 -0.03
C ARG A 429 6.98 8.19 1.16
N TYR A 430 6.14 9.15 1.48
CA TYR A 430 5.26 9.11 2.65
C TYR A 430 3.85 8.73 2.20
N PRO A 431 3.36 7.51 2.50
CA PRO A 431 2.01 7.09 2.10
C PRO A 431 0.92 8.00 2.70
N GLU A 432 1.20 8.65 3.83
CA GLU A 432 0.31 9.65 4.43
C GLU A 432 -0.10 10.75 3.45
N LEU A 433 0.82 11.24 2.61
CA LEU A 433 0.50 12.33 1.66
C LEU A 433 -0.37 11.85 0.50
N ALA A 434 -0.14 10.64 -0.01
CA ALA A 434 -1.01 10.06 -1.04
C ALA A 434 -2.43 9.82 -0.51
N ARG A 435 -2.54 9.36 0.74
CA ARG A 435 -3.83 9.22 1.42
C ARG A 435 -4.53 10.55 1.61
N ILE A 436 -3.84 11.59 2.09
CA ILE A 436 -4.42 12.94 2.26
C ILE A 436 -4.95 13.47 0.93
N ALA A 437 -4.19 13.33 -0.15
CA ALA A 437 -4.64 13.74 -1.48
C ALA A 437 -5.92 13.01 -1.89
N ALA A 438 -5.96 11.69 -1.71
CA ALA A 438 -7.11 10.87 -2.07
C ALA A 438 -8.34 11.15 -1.20
N LEU A 439 -8.16 11.45 0.08
CA LEU A 439 -9.26 11.88 0.96
C LEU A 439 -9.85 13.22 0.54
N GLY A 440 -9.05 14.12 -0.03
CA GLY A 440 -9.52 15.36 -0.64
C GLY A 440 -10.00 15.23 -2.10
N GLY A 441 -10.29 14.02 -2.56
CA GLY A 441 -10.85 13.79 -3.89
C GLY A 441 -9.85 13.93 -5.06
N ALA A 442 -8.55 13.79 -4.83
CA ALA A 442 -7.57 13.81 -5.92
C ALA A 442 -7.79 12.65 -6.89
N HIS A 443 -7.69 12.93 -8.19
CA HIS A 443 -7.71 11.94 -9.26
C HIS A 443 -6.28 11.50 -9.62
N CYS A 444 -5.34 12.45 -9.65
CA CYS A 444 -3.96 12.21 -10.05
C CYS A 444 -2.93 12.81 -9.09
N LEU A 445 -1.80 12.12 -8.92
CA LEU A 445 -0.61 12.65 -8.24
C LEU A 445 0.54 12.80 -9.23
N LEU A 446 1.11 13.99 -9.31
CA LEU A 446 2.27 14.30 -10.15
C LEU A 446 3.52 14.34 -9.27
N MET A 447 4.56 13.62 -9.67
CA MET A 447 5.73 13.41 -8.81
C MET A 447 7.03 13.71 -9.56
N PRO A 448 7.47 14.99 -9.58
CA PRO A 448 8.83 15.31 -9.94
C PRO A 448 9.75 14.85 -8.82
N VAL A 449 10.45 13.74 -9.06
CA VAL A 449 11.39 13.11 -8.13
C VAL A 449 12.82 13.40 -8.60
N GLY A 450 13.77 13.59 -7.68
CA GLY A 450 15.17 13.82 -8.04
C GLY A 450 15.96 12.51 -8.15
N ALA A 451 16.93 12.46 -9.07
CA ALA A 451 17.75 11.28 -9.34
C ALA A 451 18.59 10.86 -8.12
N GLU A 452 18.97 11.84 -7.29
CA GLU A 452 19.79 11.70 -6.08
C GLU A 452 19.01 11.45 -4.79
N ALA A 453 17.67 11.30 -4.88
CA ALA A 453 16.90 10.60 -3.85
C ALA A 453 17.44 9.18 -3.56
N LEU A 454 18.46 8.74 -4.32
CA LEU A 454 19.25 7.54 -4.18
C LEU A 454 20.63 7.63 -3.45
N GLY A 455 20.99 8.68 -2.72
CA GLY A 455 22.27 8.69 -1.99
C GLY A 455 22.36 7.67 -0.83
N VAL A 456 23.28 6.69 -0.95
CA VAL A 456 23.85 5.72 0.04
C VAL A 456 22.89 4.83 0.87
N GLU A 457 21.67 5.27 1.19
CA GLU A 457 20.62 4.47 1.88
C GLU A 457 19.64 3.76 0.90
N SER A 458 19.83 3.94 -0.40
CA SER A 458 18.73 3.91 -1.36
C SER A 458 18.60 2.67 -2.25
N HIS A 459 19.61 1.81 -2.28
CA HIS A 459 19.50 0.49 -2.89
C HIS A 459 18.47 -0.40 -2.17
N ARG A 460 17.78 0.13 -1.14
CA ARG A 460 16.86 -0.57 -0.24
C ARG A 460 15.39 -0.16 -0.36
N GLU A 461 15.01 0.88 -1.11
CA GLU A 461 13.59 1.25 -1.28
C GLU A 461 13.08 0.87 -2.66
N ASN A 462 12.15 -0.08 -2.70
CA ASN A 462 11.45 -0.47 -3.91
C ASN A 462 10.41 0.60 -4.30
N LEU A 463 10.86 1.78 -4.70
CA LEU A 463 9.99 2.92 -4.99
C LEU A 463 8.89 2.59 -6.02
N PRO A 464 9.15 1.86 -7.13
CA PRO A 464 8.07 1.47 -8.05
C PRO A 464 6.97 0.65 -7.39
N LEU A 465 7.32 -0.30 -6.51
CA LEU A 465 6.35 -1.05 -5.70
C LEU A 465 5.55 -0.12 -4.80
N LEU A 466 6.20 0.81 -4.10
CA LEU A 466 5.52 1.74 -3.18
C LEU A 466 4.58 2.70 -3.93
N LEU A 467 4.98 3.18 -5.11
CA LEU A 467 4.12 4.02 -5.95
C LEU A 467 2.92 3.24 -6.49
N ALA A 468 3.13 2.03 -7.01
CA ALA A 468 2.02 1.18 -7.43
C ALA A 468 1.05 0.88 -6.26
N ALA A 469 1.57 0.61 -5.07
CA ALA A 469 0.75 0.37 -3.88
C ALA A 469 -0.06 1.60 -3.49
N ARG A 470 0.51 2.81 -3.60
CA ARG A 470 -0.21 4.08 -3.37
C ARG A 470 -1.31 4.33 -4.39
N ALA A 471 -1.07 4.01 -5.67
CA ALA A 471 -2.11 4.09 -6.69
C ALA A 471 -3.27 3.18 -6.33
N ALA A 472 -2.98 1.92 -6.02
CA ALA A 472 -3.98 0.92 -5.65
C ALA A 472 -4.74 1.32 -4.38
N GLU A 473 -4.06 1.40 -3.22
CA GLU A 473 -4.71 1.56 -1.91
C GLU A 473 -5.54 2.85 -1.77
N ASN A 474 -5.28 3.86 -2.61
CA ASN A 474 -5.97 5.14 -2.62
C ASN A 474 -6.88 5.32 -3.85
N ARG A 475 -6.78 4.41 -4.81
CA ARG A 475 -7.35 4.48 -6.16
C ARG A 475 -7.13 5.84 -6.84
N VAL A 476 -5.87 6.21 -7.03
CA VAL A 476 -5.45 7.45 -7.69
C VAL A 476 -4.45 7.16 -8.81
N CYS A 477 -4.55 7.89 -9.92
CA CYS A 477 -3.57 7.85 -10.99
C CYS A 477 -2.26 8.52 -10.56
N LEU A 478 -1.11 8.07 -11.07
CA LEU A 478 0.19 8.64 -10.73
C LEU A 478 1.08 8.80 -11.97
N ALA A 479 1.83 9.89 -12.03
CA ALA A 479 2.94 10.06 -12.97
C ALA A 479 4.18 10.55 -12.21
N ALA A 480 5.24 9.75 -12.24
CA ALA A 480 6.46 10.00 -11.49
C ALA A 480 7.69 9.94 -12.40
N VAL A 481 8.56 10.94 -12.31
CA VAL A 481 9.83 10.97 -13.03
C VAL A 481 10.94 11.23 -12.05
N LYS A 482 11.96 10.37 -12.06
CA LYS A 482 13.13 10.45 -11.17
C LYS A 482 14.38 10.97 -11.90
N GLY A 483 14.42 10.79 -13.21
CA GLY A 483 15.60 11.05 -14.05
C GLY A 483 16.59 9.88 -14.11
N LYS A 484 17.61 9.99 -14.98
CA LYS A 484 18.55 8.90 -15.35
C LYS A 484 17.83 7.66 -15.93
N GLY A 485 16.84 7.87 -16.78
CA GLY A 485 16.01 6.84 -17.41
C GLY A 485 14.98 6.20 -16.48
N GLY A 486 14.75 6.77 -15.29
CA GLY A 486 13.83 6.24 -14.30
C GLY A 486 12.56 7.08 -14.16
N GLY A 487 11.41 6.41 -14.29
CA GLY A 487 10.09 6.98 -14.08
C GLY A 487 9.01 5.91 -14.22
N MET A 488 7.78 6.24 -13.84
CA MET A 488 6.64 5.36 -14.02
C MET A 488 5.34 6.14 -14.10
N VAL A 489 4.40 5.57 -14.85
CA VAL A 489 2.99 5.92 -14.82
C VAL A 489 2.24 4.76 -14.19
N ALA A 490 1.30 5.06 -13.29
CA ALA A 490 0.35 4.10 -12.75
C ALA A 490 -1.05 4.63 -13.07
N SER A 491 -1.66 4.10 -14.12
CA SER A 491 -3.06 4.37 -14.45
C SER A 491 -3.98 3.36 -13.76
N LEU A 492 -5.27 3.62 -13.77
CA LEU A 492 -6.27 2.80 -13.10
C LEU A 492 -7.11 2.04 -14.12
N GLU A 493 -7.48 0.83 -13.77
CA GLU A 493 -8.59 0.12 -14.41
C GLU A 493 -9.92 0.79 -14.05
N ARG A 494 -10.83 0.87 -15.02
CA ARG A 494 -12.19 1.35 -14.77
C ARG A 494 -12.98 0.34 -13.93
N GLU A 495 -12.84 -0.93 -14.28
CA GLU A 495 -13.50 -2.05 -13.61
C GLU A 495 -12.67 -2.57 -12.43
N PHE A 496 -13.25 -2.44 -11.25
CA PHE A 496 -12.63 -2.65 -9.94
C PHE A 496 -13.60 -3.25 -8.93
N THR A 497 -14.88 -2.88 -9.01
CA THR A 497 -15.90 -3.36 -8.07
C THR A 497 -16.08 -4.87 -8.25
N LEU A 498 -15.71 -5.64 -7.25
CA LEU A 498 -15.92 -7.08 -7.19
C LEU A 498 -17.40 -7.43 -7.15
N MET A 499 -17.71 -8.60 -7.70
CA MET A 499 -19.06 -9.19 -7.72
C MET A 499 -20.09 -8.40 -8.54
N GLU A 500 -19.62 -7.48 -9.39
CA GLU A 500 -20.41 -6.86 -10.45
C GLU A 500 -19.99 -7.45 -11.82
N PRO A 501 -20.90 -7.52 -12.82
CA PRO A 501 -20.53 -7.99 -14.15
C PRO A 501 -19.55 -7.02 -14.82
N TRP A 502 -18.31 -7.46 -15.00
CA TRP A 502 -17.30 -6.71 -15.75
C TRP A 502 -17.55 -6.88 -17.25
N GLN A 503 -17.71 -5.75 -17.95
CA GLN A 503 -18.02 -5.63 -19.37
C GLN A 503 -16.78 -5.35 -20.23
N GLU A 504 -15.84 -4.52 -19.74
CA GLU A 504 -14.65 -4.13 -20.50
C GLU A 504 -13.54 -5.18 -20.41
N ARG A 505 -13.43 -5.90 -19.29
CA ARG A 505 -12.45 -6.98 -19.09
C ARG A 505 -13.02 -8.16 -18.30
N ARG A 506 -12.30 -9.27 -18.34
CA ARG A 506 -12.57 -10.41 -17.43
C ARG A 506 -11.73 -10.26 -16.17
N PHE A 507 -12.25 -10.76 -15.04
CA PHE A 507 -11.47 -10.85 -13.81
C PHE A 507 -10.20 -11.69 -14.05
N ASP A 508 -9.04 -11.08 -13.83
CA ASP A 508 -7.71 -11.64 -14.10
C ASP A 508 -6.99 -12.10 -12.83
N GLY A 509 -7.67 -12.02 -11.68
CA GLY A 509 -7.12 -12.31 -10.37
C GLY A 509 -6.59 -11.08 -9.63
N ASN A 510 -6.54 -9.91 -10.26
CA ASN A 510 -6.16 -8.66 -9.60
C ASN A 510 -7.40 -7.80 -9.35
N ILE A 511 -7.56 -7.31 -8.13
CA ILE A 511 -8.66 -6.41 -7.80
C ILE A 511 -8.33 -5.00 -8.29
N ASN A 512 -7.15 -4.51 -7.94
CA ASN A 512 -6.80 -3.09 -8.03
C ASN A 512 -5.33 -2.85 -8.38
N HIS A 513 -4.69 -3.82 -9.03
CA HIS A 513 -3.33 -3.63 -9.53
C HIS A 513 -3.36 -2.51 -10.60
N PRO A 514 -2.59 -1.43 -10.44
CA PRO A 514 -2.61 -0.34 -11.41
C PRO A 514 -1.96 -0.75 -12.72
N LEU A 515 -2.37 -0.14 -13.82
CA LEU A 515 -1.73 -0.28 -15.12
C LEU A 515 -0.40 0.49 -15.12
N VAL A 516 0.70 -0.23 -14.92
CA VAL A 516 2.04 0.35 -14.77
C VAL A 516 2.79 0.42 -16.10
N THR A 517 3.20 1.63 -16.49
CA THR A 517 4.14 1.88 -17.58
C THR A 517 5.43 2.43 -17.02
N LEU A 518 6.53 1.69 -17.13
CA LEU A 518 7.86 2.16 -16.74
C LEU A 518 8.48 3.03 -17.84
N GLN A 519 9.14 4.12 -17.43
CA GLN A 519 9.86 4.98 -18.36
C GLN A 519 11.01 4.21 -19.02
N ARG A 520 11.19 4.44 -20.33
CA ARG A 520 12.28 3.92 -21.15
C ARG A 520 12.90 5.06 -21.95
N GLY A 521 14.19 5.32 -21.73
CA GLY A 521 14.89 6.42 -22.39
C GLY A 521 14.42 7.81 -21.95
N GLU A 522 14.65 8.81 -22.79
CA GLU A 522 14.33 10.21 -22.49
C GLU A 522 12.83 10.51 -22.60
N VAL A 523 12.07 9.77 -23.39
CA VAL A 523 10.64 10.02 -23.62
C VAL A 523 9.86 8.72 -23.46
N THR A 524 8.79 8.77 -22.68
CA THR A 524 7.81 7.67 -22.63
C THR A 524 6.41 8.26 -22.68
N LEU A 525 5.65 7.86 -23.70
CA LEU A 525 4.25 8.21 -23.84
C LEU A 525 3.40 7.20 -23.08
N ALA A 526 2.37 7.69 -22.40
CA ALA A 526 1.43 6.88 -21.65
C ALA A 526 0.09 7.60 -21.55
N SER A 527 -0.87 6.98 -20.87
CA SER A 527 -2.15 7.60 -20.58
C SER A 527 -2.51 7.43 -19.10
N LEU A 528 -3.26 8.39 -18.57
CA LEU A 528 -3.93 8.27 -17.28
C LEU A 528 -5.44 8.19 -17.51
N ALA A 529 -6.16 7.50 -16.62
CA ALA A 529 -7.61 7.47 -16.57
C ALA A 529 -8.13 8.17 -15.29
N PRO A 530 -8.09 9.53 -15.22
CA PRO A 530 -8.50 10.26 -14.02
C PRO A 530 -9.89 9.87 -13.50
N ARG A 531 -10.90 9.74 -14.39
CA ARG A 531 -12.27 9.40 -14.00
C ARG A 531 -12.40 8.05 -13.30
N ALA A 532 -11.53 7.09 -13.59
CA ALA A 532 -11.53 5.80 -12.90
C ALA A 532 -11.23 5.95 -11.40
N ALA A 533 -10.63 7.06 -10.96
CA ALA A 533 -10.41 7.34 -9.53
C ALA A 533 -11.71 7.65 -8.76
N ALA A 534 -12.80 8.05 -9.45
CA ALA A 534 -14.08 8.40 -8.83
C ALA A 534 -14.78 7.19 -8.19
N ASN A 535 -14.69 6.01 -8.81
CA ASN A 535 -15.22 4.80 -8.19
C ASN A 535 -14.30 4.36 -7.03
N LYS A 536 -14.76 4.36 -5.79
CA LYS A 536 -13.97 3.85 -4.63
C LYS A 536 -14.55 2.57 -4.03
N MET A 537 -15.52 1.95 -4.68
CA MET A 537 -16.25 0.77 -4.20
C MET A 537 -15.54 -0.52 -4.58
N ILE A 538 -14.89 -1.18 -3.62
CA ILE A 538 -14.20 -2.47 -3.87
C ILE A 538 -15.23 -3.57 -4.10
N SER A 539 -16.34 -3.52 -3.38
CA SER A 539 -17.46 -4.46 -3.46
C SER A 539 -18.70 -3.80 -2.89
N ALA A 540 -19.84 -4.48 -2.94
CA ALA A 540 -21.02 -4.11 -2.17
C ALA A 540 -20.63 -3.79 -0.70
N ASN A 541 -21.12 -2.65 -0.20
CA ASN A 541 -20.90 -2.15 1.17
C ASN A 541 -19.42 -1.95 1.58
N THR A 542 -18.48 -1.96 0.64
CA THR A 542 -17.04 -1.82 0.95
C THR A 542 -16.41 -0.70 0.15
N HIS A 543 -16.24 0.44 0.82
CA HIS A 543 -15.58 1.60 0.25
C HIS A 543 -14.11 1.64 0.67
N LEU A 544 -13.20 1.85 -0.28
CA LEU A 544 -11.75 1.80 -0.07
C LEU A 544 -11.27 2.84 0.97
N LEU A 545 -11.80 4.06 0.91
CA LEU A 545 -11.41 5.16 1.81
C LEU A 545 -12.31 5.37 3.03
N ARG A 546 -13.64 5.21 2.93
CA ARG A 546 -14.58 5.42 4.05
C ARG A 546 -14.56 4.28 5.06
N SER A 547 -14.47 3.04 4.59
CA SER A 547 -14.40 1.85 5.46
C SER A 547 -12.96 1.56 5.93
N ARG A 548 -12.11 2.58 6.04
CA ARG A 548 -10.72 2.47 6.49
C ARG A 548 -10.65 2.45 8.01
N ALA A 549 -9.55 1.93 8.55
CA ALA A 549 -9.28 1.91 9.99
C ALA A 549 -8.98 3.33 10.55
N HIS A 550 -9.95 4.25 10.50
CA HIS A 550 -9.80 5.65 10.92
C HIS A 550 -9.35 5.78 12.38
N LYS A 551 -9.67 4.77 13.20
CA LYS A 551 -9.22 4.63 14.59
C LYS A 551 -7.70 4.41 14.74
N SER A 552 -7.00 4.00 13.68
CA SER A 552 -5.54 3.92 13.65
C SER A 552 -4.87 5.28 13.45
N THR A 553 -5.60 6.32 13.03
CA THR A 553 -5.05 7.62 12.62
C THR A 553 -4.39 8.38 13.77
N LYS A 554 -4.92 8.33 15.00
CA LYS A 554 -4.39 9.11 16.13
C LYS A 554 -2.89 8.86 16.38
N ARG A 555 -2.43 7.60 16.32
CA ARG A 555 -1.01 7.28 16.47
C ARG A 555 -0.15 7.72 15.28
N LEU A 556 -0.75 7.87 14.10
CA LEU A 556 -0.04 8.43 12.94
C LEU A 556 0.29 9.92 13.16
N LEU A 557 -0.43 10.61 14.04
CA LEU A 557 -0.24 12.03 14.35
C LEU A 557 0.78 12.30 15.46
N ILE A 558 1.42 11.26 16.01
CA ILE A 558 2.40 11.36 17.11
C ILE A 558 3.83 11.22 16.56
N THR A 559 4.80 11.90 17.17
CA THR A 559 6.22 11.76 16.79
C THR A 559 6.82 10.48 17.35
N VAL A 560 7.88 9.94 16.71
CA VAL A 560 8.51 8.67 17.13
C VAL A 560 9.02 8.72 18.59
N LYS A 561 9.40 9.90 19.11
CA LYS A 561 9.84 10.06 20.50
C LYS A 561 8.70 9.96 21.52
N GLU A 562 7.47 10.24 21.11
CA GLU A 562 6.27 10.25 21.97
C GLU A 562 5.47 8.93 21.86
N ALA A 563 5.86 8.03 20.96
CA ALA A 563 5.18 6.75 20.71
C ALA A 563 5.73 5.57 21.51
N GLY A 564 6.73 5.82 22.37
CA GLY A 564 7.48 4.82 23.15
C GLY A 564 6.84 4.41 24.45
#